data_AF-P81465-F1
#
_entry.id   AF-P81465-F1
#
_cell.length_a   1.000
_cell.length_b   1.000
_cell.length_c   1.000
_cell.angle_alpha   90.00
_cell.angle_beta   90.00
_cell.angle_gamma   90.00
#
_symmetry.space_group_name_H-M   'P 1'
#
loop_
_entity.id
_entity.type
_entity.pdbx_description
1 polymer ?
#
loop_
_entity_poly.entity_id
_entity_poly.type
_entity_poly.pdbx_seq_one_letter_code
_entity_poly.pdbx_strand_id
1 'polypeptide(L)' 'VTCFCRRRGCASRERHIGYCRFGNTIYRLCCRR' A
#
# COMPACT_ATOMS: atom_id res chain seq x y z
N VAL A 1 -12.97 -5.39 -0.47
CA VAL A 1 -11.50 -5.22 -0.41
C VAL A 1 -11.09 -4.06 -1.30
N THR A 2 -10.61 -2.97 -0.70
CA THR A 2 -10.07 -1.80 -1.42
C THR A 2 -8.60 -1.67 -1.10
N CYS A 3 -7.77 -1.46 -2.13
CA CYS A 3 -6.31 -1.39 -1.99
C CYS A 3 -5.76 -0.08 -2.55
N PHE A 4 -4.73 0.45 -1.89
CA PHE A 4 -4.06 1.68 -2.24
C PHE A 4 -2.54 1.52 -2.13
N CYS A 5 -1.81 2.16 -3.04
CA CYS A 5 -0.36 2.25 -2.97
C CYS A 5 0.04 3.52 -2.19
N ARG A 6 0.67 3.34 -1.02
CA ARG A 6 1.04 4.45 -0.12
C ARG A 6 2.54 4.56 0.07
N ARG A 7 3.06 5.79 0.16
CA ARG A 7 4.50 6.06 0.23
C ARG A 7 5.10 5.88 1.63
N ARG A 8 4.40 6.31 2.69
CA ARG A 8 4.90 6.24 4.08
C ARG A 8 4.49 4.94 4.78
N GLY A 9 3.19 4.69 4.85
CA GLY A 9 2.62 3.57 5.58
C GLY A 9 1.15 3.40 5.25
N CYS A 10 0.61 2.27 5.69
CA CYS A 10 -0.81 1.99 5.58
C CYS A 10 -1.59 2.88 6.58
N ALA A 11 -2.79 3.29 6.19
CA ALA A 11 -3.69 3.99 7.11
C ALA A 11 -4.13 3.05 8.24
N SER A 12 -4.66 3.63 9.32
CA SER A 12 -5.33 2.85 10.35
C SER A 12 -6.48 2.04 9.72
N ARG A 13 -6.54 0.74 10.04
CA ARG A 13 -7.42 -0.28 9.43
C ARG A 13 -7.02 -0.80 8.04
N GLU A 14 -5.95 -0.29 7.44
CA GLU A 14 -5.33 -0.93 6.28
C GLU A 14 -4.23 -1.91 6.75
N ARG A 15 -4.07 -3.03 6.04
CA ARG A 15 -2.97 -3.98 6.22
C ARG A 15 -1.98 -3.88 5.07
N HIS A 16 -0.70 -3.91 5.40
CA HIS A 16 0.38 -4.05 4.43
C HIS A 16 0.39 -5.48 3.90
N ILE A 17 0.19 -5.65 2.59
CA ILE A 17 0.15 -6.99 1.95
C ILE A 17 1.25 -7.18 0.90
N GLY A 18 2.01 -6.14 0.58
CA GLY A 18 3.05 -6.19 -0.44
C GLY A 18 3.48 -4.81 -0.88
N TYR A 19 4.04 -4.72 -2.09
CA TYR A 19 4.58 -3.48 -2.63
C TYR A 19 4.04 -3.19 -4.04
N CYS A 20 3.83 -1.91 -4.33
CA CYS A 20 3.60 -1.43 -5.69
C CYS A 20 4.88 -0.78 -6.21
N ARG A 21 5.19 -0.99 -7.49
CA ARG A 21 6.31 -0.33 -8.16
C ARG A 21 5.78 0.63 -9.21
N PHE A 22 6.15 1.91 -9.08
CA PHE A 22 5.92 2.92 -10.11
C PHE A 22 7.26 3.52 -10.52
N GLY A 23 7.73 3.12 -11.71
CA GLY A 23 9.09 3.40 -12.17
C GLY A 23 10.14 2.85 -11.20
N ASN A 24 10.98 3.72 -10.64
CA ASN A 24 11.98 3.38 -9.64
C ASN A 24 11.54 3.61 -8.18
N THR A 25 10.30 4.04 -7.95
CA THR A 25 9.79 4.24 -6.58
C THR A 25 8.95 3.05 -6.13
N ILE A 26 9.29 2.51 -4.97
CA ILE A 26 8.53 1.45 -4.29
C ILE A 26 7.55 2.09 -3.30
N TYR A 27 6.29 1.71 -3.40
CA TYR A 27 5.20 2.08 -2.50
C TYR A 27 4.71 0.85 -1.75
N ARG A 28 4.17 1.01 -0.55
CA ARG A 28 3.51 -0.07 0.19
C ARG A 28 2.11 -0.29 -0.38
N LEU A 29 1.79 -1.54 -0.72
CA LEU A 29 0.44 -1.96 -1.07
C LEU A 29 -0.35 -2.20 0.22
N CYS A 30 -1.32 -1.34 0.47
CA CYS A 30 -2.12 -1.29 1.68
C CYS A 30 -3.58 -1.59 1.32
N CYS A 31 -4.18 -2.62 1.92
CA CYS A 31 -5.56 -3.01 1.66
C CYS A 31 -6.41 -2.96 2.93
N ARG A 32 -7.65 -2.51 2.79
CA ARG A 32 -8.71 -2.69 3.79
C ARG A 32 -9.70 -3.74 3.28
N ARG A 33 -10.21 -4.58 4.18
CA ARG A 33 -11.34 -5.46 3.84
C ARG A 33 -12.54 -4.62 3.46
#